data_AF-A2FX97-F1
#
_entry.id   AF-A2FX97-F1
#
_cell.length_a   1.000
_cell.length_b   1.000
_cell.length_c   1.000
_cell.angle_alpha   90.00
_cell.angle_beta   90.00
_cell.angle_gamma   90.00
#
_symmetry.space_group_name_H-M   'P 1'
#
loop_
_entity.id
_entity.type
_entity.pdbx_description
1 polymer ?
#
loop_
_entity_poly.entity_id
_entity_poly.type
_entity_poly.pdbx_seq_one_letter_code
_entity_poly.pdbx_strand_id
1 'polypeptide(L)'
;MINEYFTSSKEIKIFIEGNINNISDSAFSNSIVNTFVYCGYHLVSGKFLYYSQGHHNVSAYPFYPSKQLGGVKVNLTAECPNLPIHEKKHLSKLVISLISIGSISLVICVVFIIFRIQSIKKAQKIINDKNEFRKTILNDFG
;
A
#
# COMPACT_ATOMS: atom_id res chain seq x y z
N MET A 1 -24.04 9.66 -9.23
CA MET A 1 -24.71 8.35 -9.07
C MET A 1 -25.50 8.11 -10.34
N ILE A 2 -25.38 6.92 -10.97
CA ILE A 2 -26.15 6.56 -12.17
C ILE A 2 -27.36 5.71 -11.73
N ASN A 3 -28.55 6.09 -12.20
CA ASN A 3 -29.84 5.52 -11.78
C ASN A 3 -30.20 4.24 -12.57
N GLU A 4 -31.29 3.59 -12.15
CA GLU A 4 -31.84 2.38 -12.77
C GLU A 4 -32.34 2.64 -14.20
N TYR A 5 -32.29 1.61 -15.06
CA TYR A 5 -32.81 1.66 -16.44
C TYR A 5 -32.25 2.81 -17.29
N PHE A 6 -30.97 3.12 -17.13
CA PHE A 6 -30.31 4.22 -17.83
C PHE A 6 -30.38 4.08 -19.36
N THR A 7 -30.56 2.86 -19.88
CA THR A 7 -30.63 2.58 -21.32
C THR A 7 -31.63 1.47 -21.67
N SER A 8 -32.29 1.60 -22.83
CA SER A 8 -33.23 0.60 -23.39
C SER A 8 -32.63 -0.13 -24.60
N SER A 9 -32.58 -1.47 -24.56
CA SER A 9 -32.48 -2.48 -25.66
C SER A 9 -31.46 -2.28 -26.81
N LYS A 10 -30.64 -1.24 -26.80
CA LYS A 10 -29.64 -0.99 -27.84
C LYS A 10 -28.26 -1.43 -27.37
N GLU A 11 -27.41 -1.77 -28.33
CA GLU A 11 -25.98 -1.83 -28.09
C GLU A 11 -25.49 -0.44 -27.68
N ILE A 12 -24.85 -0.35 -26.52
CA ILE A 12 -24.37 0.91 -25.96
C ILE A 12 -22.85 0.91 -25.80
N LYS A 13 -22.27 2.09 -26.02
CA LYS A 13 -20.89 2.41 -25.68
C LYS A 13 -20.91 3.44 -24.57
N ILE A 14 -20.32 3.10 -23.44
CA ILE A 14 -20.31 3.91 -22.23
C ILE A 14 -18.89 4.40 -22.00
N PHE A 15 -18.75 5.71 -21.85
CA PHE A 15 -17.50 6.37 -21.50
C PHE A 15 -17.77 7.21 -20.27
N ILE A 16 -17.11 6.88 -19.16
CA ILE A 16 -17.24 7.61 -17.90
C ILE A 16 -15.91 8.28 -17.64
N GLU A 17 -15.90 9.60 -17.75
CA GLU A 17 -14.77 10.44 -17.34
C GLU A 17 -14.99 10.95 -15.92
N GLY A 18 -13.98 10.79 -15.07
CA GLY A 18 -14.00 11.21 -13.69
C GLY A 18 -14.38 10.09 -12.70
N ASN A 19 -14.26 10.40 -11.42
CA ASN A 19 -14.48 9.44 -10.36
C ASN A 19 -15.96 9.30 -10.04
N ILE A 20 -16.41 8.05 -9.94
CA ILE A 20 -17.72 7.70 -9.41
C ILE A 20 -17.55 6.64 -8.34
N ASN A 21 -18.47 6.62 -7.38
CA ASN A 21 -18.39 5.68 -6.25
C ASN A 21 -19.28 4.45 -6.47
N ASN A 22 -20.37 4.59 -7.22
CA ASN A 22 -21.38 3.56 -7.36
C ASN A 22 -22.17 3.70 -8.68
N ILE A 23 -22.51 2.56 -9.28
CA ILE A 23 -23.50 2.41 -10.35
C ILE A 23 -24.49 1.35 -9.90
N SER A 24 -25.79 1.62 -10.04
CA SER A 24 -26.82 0.64 -9.69
C SER A 24 -26.64 -0.68 -10.44
N ASP A 25 -26.82 -1.81 -9.76
CA ASP A 25 -26.73 -3.15 -10.33
C ASP A 25 -27.68 -3.34 -11.52
N SER A 26 -28.82 -2.64 -11.52
CA SER A 26 -29.84 -2.64 -12.57
C SER A 26 -29.63 -1.59 -13.67
N ALA A 27 -28.54 -0.82 -13.64
CA ALA A 27 -28.33 0.28 -14.60
C ALA A 27 -28.33 -0.18 -16.07
N PHE A 28 -27.82 -1.40 -16.33
CA PHE A 28 -27.65 -1.95 -17.68
C PHE A 28 -28.36 -3.29 -17.90
N SER A 29 -29.30 -3.67 -17.03
CA SER A 29 -29.92 -5.00 -17.06
C SER A 29 -30.64 -5.34 -18.37
N ASN A 30 -31.11 -4.32 -19.08
CA ASN A 30 -31.86 -4.45 -20.34
C ASN A 30 -31.06 -3.96 -21.55
N SER A 31 -29.73 -4.01 -21.49
CA SER A 31 -28.86 -3.48 -22.55
C SER A 31 -27.63 -4.36 -22.78
N ILE A 32 -27.14 -4.34 -24.02
CA ILE A 32 -25.89 -4.98 -24.41
C ILE A 32 -24.80 -3.90 -24.38
N VAL A 33 -23.85 -4.02 -23.46
CA VAL A 33 -22.75 -3.08 -23.29
C VAL A 33 -21.60 -3.48 -24.21
N ASN A 34 -21.59 -2.97 -25.44
CA ASN A 34 -20.54 -3.30 -26.39
C ASN A 34 -19.17 -2.78 -25.92
N THR A 35 -19.13 -1.55 -25.42
CA THR A 35 -17.89 -0.95 -24.90
C THR A 35 -18.17 -0.22 -23.60
N PHE A 36 -17.35 -0.46 -22.58
CA PHE A 36 -17.38 0.25 -21.32
C PHE A 36 -15.96 0.75 -21.02
N VAL A 37 -15.78 2.07 -20.98
CA VAL A 37 -14.51 2.70 -20.63
C VAL A 37 -14.69 3.54 -19.38
N TYR A 38 -13.93 3.23 -18.34
CA TYR A 38 -13.91 4.01 -17.10
C TYR A 38 -12.58 4.73 -16.89
N CYS A 39 -12.64 6.05 -16.96
CA CYS A 39 -11.54 6.96 -16.73
C CYS A 39 -11.64 7.57 -15.33
N GLY A 40 -11.46 6.74 -14.30
CA GLY A 40 -11.39 7.17 -12.91
C GLY A 40 -10.46 6.27 -12.09
N TYR A 41 -10.02 6.78 -10.95
CA TYR A 41 -9.12 6.07 -10.03
C TYR A 41 -9.84 5.58 -8.76
N HIS A 42 -11.10 5.98 -8.55
CA HIS A 42 -11.93 5.45 -7.47
C HIS A 42 -12.50 4.08 -7.82
N LEU A 43 -12.55 3.19 -6.83
CA LEU A 43 -13.22 1.90 -6.94
C LEU A 43 -14.73 2.11 -7.09
N VAL A 44 -15.29 1.58 -8.18
CA VAL A 44 -16.73 1.68 -8.45
C VAL A 44 -17.41 0.48 -7.83
N SER A 45 -18.34 0.74 -6.92
CA SER A 45 -19.19 -0.29 -6.30
C SER A 45 -20.31 -0.70 -7.25
N GLY A 46 -20.78 -1.95 -7.09
CA GLY A 46 -21.89 -2.52 -7.86
C GLY A 46 -21.47 -3.59 -8.87
N LYS A 47 -22.44 -4.41 -9.28
CA LYS A 47 -22.36 -5.51 -10.24
C LYS A 47 -23.11 -5.19 -11.55
N PHE A 48 -23.13 -3.91 -11.93
CA PHE A 48 -23.89 -3.36 -13.04
C PHE A 48 -23.56 -3.96 -14.43
N LEU A 49 -22.36 -4.51 -14.65
CA LEU A 49 -22.02 -5.19 -15.92
C LEU A 49 -22.34 -6.69 -15.87
N TYR A 50 -22.28 -7.31 -14.70
CA TYR A 50 -22.63 -8.72 -14.51
C TYR A 50 -24.10 -9.00 -14.89
N TYR A 51 -25.00 -8.06 -14.59
CA TYR A 51 -26.42 -8.16 -14.92
C TYR A 51 -26.78 -7.65 -16.33
N SER A 52 -25.82 -7.17 -17.11
CA SER A 52 -26.08 -6.75 -18.50
C SER A 52 -26.40 -7.95 -19.40
N GLN A 53 -27.11 -7.72 -20.51
CA GLN A 53 -27.43 -8.78 -21.47
C GLN A 53 -26.18 -9.30 -22.21
N GLY A 54 -25.10 -8.51 -22.23
CA GLY A 54 -23.82 -8.89 -22.80
C GLY A 54 -22.80 -7.77 -22.67
N HIS A 55 -21.51 -8.14 -22.61
CA HIS A 55 -20.40 -7.20 -22.60
C HIS A 55 -19.23 -7.72 -23.44
N HIS A 56 -18.68 -6.85 -24.31
CA HIS A 56 -17.57 -7.25 -25.20
C HIS A 56 -16.24 -6.66 -24.76
N ASN A 57 -16.18 -5.33 -24.64
CA ASN A 57 -14.95 -4.64 -24.27
C ASN A 57 -15.15 -3.80 -23.01
N VAL A 58 -14.50 -4.20 -21.93
CA VAL A 58 -14.51 -3.48 -20.66
C VAL A 58 -13.09 -3.05 -20.36
N SER A 59 -12.83 -1.76 -20.43
CA SER A 59 -11.54 -1.17 -20.12
C SER A 59 -11.66 -0.11 -19.03
N ALA A 60 -10.59 0.02 -18.25
CA ALA A 60 -10.47 1.05 -17.25
C ALA A 60 -9.09 1.69 -17.31
N TYR A 61 -9.00 2.82 -16.63
CA TYR A 61 -7.77 3.55 -16.42
C TYR A 61 -6.66 2.61 -15.88
N PRO A 62 -5.41 2.71 -16.37
CA PRO A 62 -4.32 1.78 -16.00
C PRO A 62 -4.05 1.66 -14.49
N PHE A 63 -4.34 2.72 -13.73
CA PHE A 63 -4.13 2.74 -12.27
C PHE A 63 -5.41 2.48 -11.47
N TYR A 64 -6.48 1.99 -12.10
CA TYR A 64 -7.69 1.58 -11.41
C TYR A 64 -7.36 0.50 -10.35
N PRO A 65 -7.88 0.60 -9.12
CA PRO A 65 -7.41 -0.19 -7.97
C PRO A 65 -7.79 -1.68 -8.01
N SER A 66 -8.63 -2.12 -8.97
CA SER A 66 -9.15 -3.48 -9.03
C SER A 66 -8.98 -4.10 -10.42
N LYS A 67 -8.91 -5.44 -10.48
CA LYS A 67 -8.95 -6.22 -11.74
C LYS A 67 -10.38 -6.52 -12.19
N GLN A 68 -11.37 -6.05 -11.45
CA GLN A 68 -12.79 -6.22 -11.74
C GLN A 68 -13.53 -4.89 -11.66
N LEU A 69 -14.49 -4.71 -12.56
CA LEU A 69 -15.35 -3.54 -12.64
C LEU A 69 -16.77 -4.00 -12.97
N GLY A 70 -17.77 -3.55 -12.21
CA GLY A 70 -19.16 -3.94 -12.46
C GLY A 70 -19.44 -5.45 -12.36
N GLY A 71 -18.61 -6.21 -11.64
CA GLY A 71 -18.73 -7.67 -11.50
C GLY A 71 -18.09 -8.49 -12.63
N VAL A 72 -17.35 -7.85 -13.55
CA VAL A 72 -16.65 -8.53 -14.67
C VAL A 72 -15.17 -8.17 -14.69
N LYS A 73 -14.35 -8.97 -15.38
CA LYS A 73 -12.90 -8.69 -15.54
C LYS A 73 -12.70 -7.46 -16.44
N VAL A 74 -11.77 -6.58 -16.07
CA VAL A 74 -11.49 -5.34 -16.80
C VAL A 74 -10.06 -5.29 -17.34
N ASN A 75 -9.89 -4.73 -18.54
CA ASN A 75 -8.59 -4.44 -19.14
C ASN A 75 -8.10 -3.06 -18.71
N LEU A 76 -6.94 -3.00 -18.05
CA LEU A 76 -6.37 -1.76 -17.52
C LEU A 76 -5.52 -1.03 -18.58
N THR A 77 -6.12 -0.76 -19.73
CA THR A 77 -5.44 -0.22 -20.92
C THR A 77 -6.18 0.97 -21.53
N ALA A 78 -7.16 1.56 -20.84
CA ALA A 78 -7.89 2.71 -21.37
C ALA A 78 -7.00 3.94 -21.44
N GLU A 79 -6.93 4.58 -22.60
CA GLU A 79 -6.28 5.88 -22.76
C GLU A 79 -7.23 6.97 -22.25
N CYS A 80 -6.84 7.62 -21.15
CA CYS A 80 -7.62 8.69 -20.51
C CYS A 80 -6.77 9.98 -20.52
N PRO A 81 -6.94 10.87 -21.51
CA PRO A 81 -6.04 12.01 -21.72
C PRO A 81 -6.10 13.05 -20.58
N ASN A 82 -7.22 13.09 -19.85
CA ASN A 82 -7.46 14.07 -18.79
C ASN A 82 -6.97 13.60 -17.41
N LEU A 83 -6.48 12.36 -17.25
CA LEU A 83 -5.95 11.89 -15.99
C LEU A 83 -4.42 11.89 -15.98
N PRO A 84 -3.79 12.49 -14.96
CA PRO A 84 -2.34 12.44 -14.83
C PRO A 84 -1.93 10.98 -14.75
N ILE A 85 -1.12 10.51 -15.70
CA ILE A 85 -0.46 9.20 -15.65
C ILE A 85 0.50 9.26 -14.47
N HIS A 86 -0.02 9.01 -13.28
CA HIS A 86 0.78 8.82 -12.10
C HIS A 86 1.42 7.45 -12.23
N GLU A 87 2.53 7.40 -12.96
CA GLU A 87 3.45 6.29 -12.84
C GLU A 87 3.64 6.05 -11.34
N LYS A 88 3.19 4.89 -10.86
CA LYS A 88 3.52 4.43 -9.53
C LYS A 88 5.03 4.43 -9.50
N LYS A 89 5.64 5.44 -8.87
CA LYS A 89 7.07 5.46 -8.58
C LYS A 89 7.32 4.30 -7.65
N HIS A 90 7.54 3.13 -8.24
CA HIS A 90 7.95 1.97 -7.51
C HIS A 90 9.30 2.34 -6.92
N LEU A 91 9.36 2.51 -5.60
CA LEU A 91 10.62 2.68 -4.90
C LEU A 91 11.54 1.56 -5.38
N SER A 92 12.65 1.93 -6.01
CA SER A 92 13.58 0.95 -6.56
C SER A 92 13.98 -0.02 -5.46
N LYS A 93 14.09 -1.31 -5.79
CA LYS A 93 14.51 -2.35 -4.83
C LYS A 93 15.81 -1.96 -4.10
N LEU A 94 16.66 -1.17 -4.76
CA LEU A 94 17.87 -0.59 -4.18
C LEU A 94 17.60 0.36 -3.01
N VAL A 95 16.58 1.22 -3.12
CA VAL A 95 16.21 2.17 -2.06
C VAL A 95 15.70 1.42 -0.83
N ILE A 96 14.83 0.42 -1.05
CA ILE A 96 14.32 -0.43 0.03
C ILE A 96 15.48 -1.19 0.71
N SER A 97 16.42 -1.71 -0.08
CA SER A 97 17.61 -2.39 0.44
C SER A 97 18.55 -1.47 1.22
N LEU A 98 18.71 -0.21 0.80
CA LEU A 98 19.55 0.75 1.51
C LEU A 98 18.96 1.09 2.89
N ILE A 99 17.66 1.31 2.96
CA ILE A 99 16.95 1.62 4.20
C ILE A 99 17.08 0.46 5.20
N SER A 100 16.93 -0.78 4.74
CA SER A 100 17.05 -1.95 5.62
C SER A 100 18.46 -2.13 6.19
N ILE A 101 19.49 -2.02 5.37
CA ILE A 101 20.90 -2.13 5.81
C ILE A 101 21.23 -1.03 6.82
N GLY A 102 20.79 0.20 6.55
CA GLY A 102 20.98 1.34 7.45
C GLY A 102 20.38 1.10 8.84
N SER A 103 19.15 0.57 8.90
CA SER A 103 18.49 0.27 10.18
C SER A 103 19.22 -0.81 10.98
N ILE A 104 19.71 -1.86 10.34
CA ILE A 104 20.41 -2.97 11.01
C ILE A 104 21.75 -2.49 11.59
N SER A 105 22.51 -1.70 10.82
CA SER A 105 23.79 -1.14 11.25
C SER A 105 23.65 -0.28 12.52
N LEU A 106 22.59 0.53 12.57
CA LEU A 106 22.32 1.41 13.72
C LEU A 106 22.02 0.59 14.99
N VAL A 107 21.22 -0.46 14.88
CA VAL A 107 20.92 -1.36 16.01
C VAL A 107 22.19 -2.04 16.53
N ILE A 108 23.04 -2.54 15.63
CA ILE A 108 24.32 -3.17 16.01
C ILE A 108 25.21 -2.18 16.75
N CYS A 109 25.34 -0.94 16.28
CA CYS A 109 26.13 0.10 16.94
C CYS A 109 25.64 0.36 18.38
N VAL A 110 24.32 0.49 18.58
CA VAL A 110 23.73 0.71 19.90
C VAL A 110 24.03 -0.45 20.85
N VAL A 111 23.89 -1.69 20.39
CA VAL A 111 24.20 -2.89 21.18
C VAL A 111 25.67 -2.90 21.60
N PHE A 112 26.59 -2.58 20.69
CA PHE A 112 28.02 -2.49 21.00
C PHE A 112 28.33 -1.43 22.07
N ILE A 113 27.71 -0.25 21.98
CA ILE A 113 27.88 0.81 22.97
C ILE A 113 27.41 0.35 24.35
N ILE A 114 26.23 -0.27 24.42
CA ILE A 114 25.69 -0.80 25.68
C ILE A 114 26.64 -1.85 26.28
N PHE A 115 27.16 -2.76 25.45
CA PHE A 115 28.09 -3.80 25.89
C PHE A 115 29.39 -3.22 26.46
N ARG A 116 29.94 -2.18 25.81
CA ARG A 116 31.13 -1.46 26.30
C ARG A 116 30.87 -0.80 27.65
N ILE A 117 29.74 -0.10 27.79
CA ILE A 117 29.36 0.56 29.06
C ILE A 117 29.22 -0.48 30.18
N GLN A 118 28.56 -1.62 29.92
CA GLN A 118 28.43 -2.69 30.92
C GLN A 118 29.78 -3.29 31.32
N SER A 119 30.68 -3.48 30.36
CA SER A 119 32.02 -4.01 30.62
C SER A 119 32.83 -3.06 31.51
N ILE A 120 32.76 -1.74 31.26
CA ILE A 120 33.41 -0.72 32.08
C ILE A 120 32.81 -0.72 33.50
N LYS A 121 31.48 -0.77 33.63
CA LYS A 121 30.82 -0.84 34.94
C LYS A 121 31.24 -2.07 35.73
N LYS A 122 31.38 -3.23 35.09
CA LYS A 122 31.88 -4.46 35.74
C LYS A 122 33.33 -4.29 36.22
N ALA A 123 34.20 -3.73 35.38
CA ALA A 123 35.59 -3.47 35.75
C ALA A 123 35.69 -2.48 36.92
N GLN A 124 34.90 -1.40 36.90
CA GLN A 124 34.83 -0.43 37.99
C GLN A 124 34.34 -1.06 39.29
N LYS A 125 33.33 -1.93 39.24
CA LYS A 125 32.85 -2.65 40.43
C LYS A 125 33.96 -3.49 41.06
N ILE A 126 34.70 -4.27 40.26
CA ILE A 126 35.83 -5.08 40.75
C ILE A 126 36.91 -4.20 41.42
N ILE A 127 37.21 -3.04 40.85
CA ILE A 127 38.19 -2.11 41.43
C ILE A 127 37.67 -1.52 42.74
N ASN A 128 36.39 -1.13 42.79
CA ASN A 128 35.78 -0.58 43.99
C ASN A 128 35.72 -1.60 45.14
N ASP A 129 35.31 -2.84 44.85
CA ASP A 129 35.26 -3.93 45.82
C ASP A 129 36.66 -4.19 46.42
N LYS A 130 37.72 -4.16 45.58
CA LYS A 130 39.11 -4.28 46.03
C LYS A 130 39.56 -3.11 46.92
N ASN A 131 39.13 -1.89 46.60
CA ASN A 131 39.47 -0.71 47.38
C ASN A 131 38.75 -0.70 48.74
N GLU A 132 37.51 -1.15 48.79
CA GLU A 132 36.74 -1.28 50.03
C GLU A 132 37.37 -2.31 50.96
N PHE A 133 37.72 -3.50 50.44
CA PHE A 133 38.41 -4.53 51.22
C PHE A 133 39.74 -4.03 51.82
N ARG A 134 40.52 -3.26 51.05
CA ARG A 134 41.76 -2.65 51.56
C ARG A 134 41.50 -1.66 52.69
N LYS A 135 40.44 -0.85 52.60
CA LYS A 135 40.06 0.08 53.67
C LYS A 135 39.67 -0.65 54.94
N THR A 136 38.91 -1.75 54.85
CA THR A 136 38.52 -2.55 56.01
C THR A 136 39.75 -3.13 56.73
N ILE A 137 40.71 -3.70 55.98
CA ILE A 137 41.95 -4.20 56.58
C ILE A 137 42.75 -3.09 57.27
N LEU A 138 42.87 -1.91 56.65
CA LEU A 138 43.59 -0.80 57.26
C LEU A 138 42.93 -0.31 58.54
N ASN A 139 41.60 -0.35 58.63
CA ASN A 139 40.87 0.05 59.83
C ASN A 139 40.95 -0.98 60.97
N ASP A 140 41.09 -2.28 60.65
CA ASP A 140 41.14 -3.34 61.66
C ASP A 140 42.55 -3.53 62.27
N PHE A 141 43.61 -3.11 61.56
CA PHE A 141 45.02 -3.38 61.93
C PHE A 141 45.91 -2.13 62.09
N GLY A 142 45.39 -0.91 61.89
CA GLY A 142 46.11 0.36 62.05
C GLY A 142 45.54 1.20 63.18
#